data_AF-A0A8C6QZ63-F1
#
_entry.id   AF-A0A8C6QZ63-F1
#
_cell.length_a   1.000
_cell.length_b   1.000
_cell.length_c   1.000
_cell.angle_alpha   90.00
_cell.angle_beta   90.00
_cell.angle_gamma   90.00
#
_symmetry.space_group_name_H-M   'P 1'
#
loop_
_entity.id
_entity.type
_entity.pdbx_description
1 polymer ?
#
loop_
_entity_poly.entity_id
_entity_poly.type
_entity_poly.pdbx_seq_one_letter_code
_entity_poly.pdbx_strand_id
1 'polypeptide(L)'
;MRGLLCWSLSVLLLFLQPWETQLQSTGPRCDTGPLDLVFVIDSSRSVRPFEFETMRQFLVGLLRSLDVGPNATRVGVIQYSSQVQSVFPLGAFSRREDMERAVRALVPLAQGTMTGLAIQYAMNVAFSEAEGARPREERVPRVLVIVTDGRPQDRVAEVAAQARARGIEIYAVGVQRADVGSLRAMASPPLDQHVFLVESFDLIQEFGLQFQGWLCAIDPCAEGTHGCEHHCVNSPDSYFCRCRPGFALQQDQRSCRAIDYCSFGNHSCQHECVSTLLGPQCHCREGHDLLPDGRSCQVRDLCNGVDHGCEFQCVSEGLSYRCLCPEGRQLRADGKSCDRCREGHVDLVLLVDGSKSVRPQNFELVKRFVNQIVDFLDVSPEGTRIGLVQFSSRVRTEFPLGRYGTAAEVKQAVLAVEYMERGTMTGLALRHMVEHSFSEAQGARPRDLNVPRVGLVFTDGRSQDDISLWAARAKEEGIVMYAVGVGKAVEEELRQIASEPAELHVSYSPDFSTMTHLLENLKGSICPEEGISAGTELRSPCECESLVEFQGRTLEALESLTQNLAQLTERLEDLENQLANHK
;
A
#
# COMPACT_ATOMS: atom_id res chain seq x y z
N MET A 1 -5.89 -10.07 115.25
CA MET A 1 -4.60 -9.38 115.50
C MET A 1 -3.56 -10.11 114.68
N ARG A 2 -3.22 -9.60 113.49
CA ARG A 2 -1.96 -8.86 113.19
C ARG A 2 -0.70 -9.66 113.54
N GLY A 3 0.11 -9.98 112.53
CA GLY A 3 1.55 -10.11 112.73
C GLY A 3 2.26 -11.15 111.87
N LEU A 4 2.69 -10.72 110.68
CA LEU A 4 4.08 -10.82 110.20
C LEU A 4 4.76 -12.20 110.03
N LEU A 5 5.19 -12.38 108.77
CA LEU A 5 6.50 -12.87 108.29
C LEU A 5 6.63 -14.34 107.91
N CYS A 6 7.34 -14.48 106.78
CA CYS A 6 7.85 -15.67 106.11
C CYS A 6 6.80 -16.41 105.26
N TRP A 7 6.89 -16.26 103.93
CA TRP A 7 7.43 -17.30 103.04
C TRP A 7 7.78 -16.70 101.65
N SER A 8 8.96 -17.11 101.18
CA SER A 8 9.57 -17.03 99.84
C SER A 8 8.94 -16.11 98.76
N LEU A 9 9.71 -15.09 98.35
CA LEU A 9 9.53 -14.36 97.10
C LEU A 9 9.66 -15.32 95.90
N SER A 10 8.55 -15.68 95.25
CA SER A 10 8.58 -16.29 93.90
C SER A 10 7.38 -15.92 93.02
N VAL A 11 6.55 -14.94 93.39
CA VAL A 11 5.42 -14.51 92.55
C VAL A 11 5.17 -13.01 92.71
N LEU A 12 5.96 -12.16 92.02
CA LEU A 12 5.53 -10.81 91.60
C LEU A 12 6.56 -10.18 90.65
N LEU A 13 6.66 -10.71 89.43
CA LEU A 13 7.30 -10.07 88.28
C LEU A 13 6.62 -10.58 86.99
N LEU A 14 5.29 -10.53 86.99
CA LEU A 14 4.49 -10.43 85.76
C LEU A 14 4.36 -8.93 85.49
N PHE A 15 4.66 -8.52 84.25
CA PHE A 15 4.77 -7.13 83.75
C PHE A 15 6.13 -6.46 83.96
N LEU A 16 7.11 -6.89 83.16
CA LEU A 16 8.12 -6.05 82.46
C LEU A 16 9.07 -7.01 81.72
N GLN A 17 8.61 -7.58 80.62
CA GLN A 17 9.49 -8.09 79.57
C GLN A 17 9.25 -7.15 78.38
N PRO A 18 10.28 -6.45 77.88
CA PRO A 18 10.21 -5.89 76.54
C PRO A 18 9.88 -7.07 75.62
N TRP A 19 8.79 -6.92 74.90
CA TRP A 19 8.44 -7.65 73.71
C TRP A 19 9.57 -7.45 72.69
N GLU A 20 10.70 -8.12 72.90
CA GLU A 20 11.54 -8.54 71.80
C GLU A 20 10.75 -9.62 71.06
N THR A 21 9.83 -9.16 70.21
CA THR A 21 9.35 -9.95 69.08
C THR A 21 10.56 -10.23 68.22
N GLN A 22 11.21 -11.34 68.56
CA GLN A 22 12.24 -11.98 67.78
C GLN A 22 11.60 -12.41 66.46
N LEU A 23 11.61 -11.51 65.47
CA LEU A 23 11.41 -11.85 64.07
C LEU A 23 12.59 -12.71 63.65
N GLN A 24 12.51 -14.01 63.96
CA GLN A 24 13.27 -15.01 63.21
C GLN A 24 12.72 -14.97 61.79
N SER A 25 13.49 -14.41 60.86
CA SER A 25 13.20 -14.46 59.43
C SER A 25 13.36 -15.90 58.93
N THR A 26 12.31 -16.70 59.10
CA THR A 26 12.15 -18.00 58.44
C THR A 26 11.40 -17.84 57.12
N GLY A 27 11.76 -16.84 56.33
CA GLY A 27 11.44 -16.78 54.91
C GLY A 27 12.57 -17.41 54.09
N PRO A 28 12.31 -17.96 52.89
CA PRO A 28 13.36 -18.50 52.04
C PRO A 28 14.38 -17.38 51.77
N ARG A 29 15.63 -17.60 52.20
CA ARG A 29 16.74 -16.74 51.79
C ARG A 29 16.99 -17.01 50.33
N CYS A 30 16.79 -16.02 49.48
CA CYS A 30 17.10 -16.14 48.06
C CYS A 30 18.59 -15.89 47.89
N ASP A 31 19.26 -16.74 47.13
CA ASP A 31 20.62 -16.50 46.68
C ASP A 31 20.57 -15.44 45.58
N THR A 32 20.56 -14.18 45.97
CA THR A 32 20.64 -13.05 45.05
C THR A 32 22.02 -13.07 44.40
N GLY A 33 22.08 -12.97 43.08
CA GLY A 33 23.34 -12.88 42.35
C GLY A 33 24.23 -11.69 42.81
N PRO A 34 25.47 -11.62 42.33
CA PRO A 34 26.39 -10.54 42.68
C PRO A 34 25.80 -9.15 42.34
N LEU A 35 25.62 -8.26 43.34
CA LEU A 35 24.98 -6.93 43.19
C LEU A 35 25.77 -5.77 43.84
N ASP A 36 25.94 -4.65 43.13
CA ASP A 36 26.49 -3.41 43.71
C ASP A 36 25.36 -2.44 44.06
N LEU A 37 25.14 -2.19 45.35
CA LEU A 37 24.03 -1.41 45.89
C LEU A 37 24.53 -0.17 46.64
N VAL A 38 24.07 1.02 46.26
CA VAL A 38 24.43 2.27 46.93
C VAL A 38 23.18 2.97 47.46
N PHE A 39 23.19 3.31 48.74
CA PHE A 39 22.16 4.16 49.36
C PHE A 39 22.60 5.62 49.36
N VAL A 40 21.70 6.50 48.96
CA VAL A 40 21.85 7.95 49.02
C VAL A 40 20.81 8.49 49.99
N ILE A 41 21.27 8.98 51.13
CA ILE A 41 20.42 9.40 52.24
C ILE A 41 20.38 10.92 52.32
N ASP A 42 19.17 11.46 52.33
CA ASP A 42 18.95 12.87 52.59
C ASP A 42 19.18 13.19 54.07
N SER A 43 20.19 14.02 54.34
CA SER A 43 20.53 14.56 55.66
C SER A 43 20.35 16.08 55.68
N SER A 44 19.52 16.64 54.81
CA SER A 44 19.26 18.07 54.70
C SER A 44 18.40 18.61 55.85
N ARG A 45 18.22 19.94 55.89
CA ARG A 45 17.44 20.62 56.92
C ARG A 45 15.93 20.36 56.82
N SER A 46 15.42 19.98 55.65
CA SER A 46 13.99 19.65 55.51
C SER A 46 13.63 18.43 56.35
N VAL A 47 14.56 17.47 56.43
CA VAL A 47 14.43 16.21 57.17
C VAL A 47 14.44 16.49 58.67
N ARG A 48 13.28 16.29 59.31
CA ARG A 48 13.12 16.41 60.75
C ARG A 48 13.84 15.27 61.48
N PRO A 49 14.23 15.45 62.75
CA PRO A 49 14.93 14.41 63.51
C PRO A 49 14.24 13.03 63.52
N PHE A 50 12.91 13.00 63.59
CA PHE A 50 12.14 11.76 63.55
C PHE A 50 12.08 11.14 62.14
N GLU A 51 11.99 11.95 61.08
CA GLU A 51 12.06 11.49 59.69
C GLU A 51 13.46 10.87 59.42
N PHE A 52 14.52 11.50 59.93
CA PHE A 52 15.89 10.98 59.83
C PHE A 52 16.09 9.66 60.58
N GLU A 53 15.55 9.53 61.80
CA GLU A 53 15.60 8.27 62.54
C GLU A 53 14.82 7.18 61.80
N THR A 54 13.70 7.53 61.16
CA THR A 54 12.92 6.60 60.31
C THR A 54 13.77 6.12 59.12
N MET A 55 14.48 7.02 58.43
CA MET A 55 15.39 6.66 57.34
C MET A 55 16.54 5.75 57.80
N ARG A 56 17.11 6.01 58.98
CA ARG A 56 18.16 5.17 59.57
C ARG A 56 17.63 3.76 59.86
N GLN A 57 16.46 3.65 60.46
CA GLN A 57 15.86 2.35 60.78
C GLN A 57 15.44 1.59 59.52
N PHE A 58 14.94 2.31 58.50
CA PHE A 58 14.68 1.79 57.16
C PHE A 58 15.91 1.07 56.60
N LEU A 59 17.04 1.76 56.55
CA LEU A 59 18.29 1.22 56.00
C LEU A 59 18.78 0.01 56.79
N VAL A 60 18.71 0.06 58.12
CA VAL A 60 19.09 -1.08 58.96
C VAL A 60 18.17 -2.28 58.73
N GLY A 61 16.86 -2.05 58.60
CA GLY A 61 15.88 -3.09 58.30
C GLY A 61 16.16 -3.76 56.95
N LEU A 62 16.49 -2.95 55.94
CA LEU A 62 16.84 -3.44 54.62
C LEU A 62 18.18 -4.19 54.62
N LEU A 63 19.21 -3.70 55.29
CA LEU A 63 20.50 -4.39 55.41
C LEU A 63 20.35 -5.79 56.03
N ARG A 64 19.39 -5.98 56.94
CA ARG A 64 19.07 -7.30 57.54
C ARG A 64 18.48 -8.30 56.56
N SER A 65 17.83 -7.78 55.53
CA SER A 65 17.18 -8.57 54.50
C SER A 65 18.15 -8.94 53.37
N LEU A 66 19.26 -8.22 53.22
CA LEU A 66 20.26 -8.47 52.16
C LEU A 66 21.27 -9.56 52.53
N ASP A 67 21.66 -10.37 51.54
CA ASP A 67 22.85 -11.20 51.61
C ASP A 67 24.11 -10.38 51.25
N VAL A 68 24.82 -9.94 52.27
CA VAL A 68 25.97 -9.04 52.14
C VAL A 68 27.27 -9.83 52.16
N GLY A 69 28.10 -9.62 51.14
CA GLY A 69 29.40 -10.27 51.05
C GLY A 69 30.19 -9.83 49.81
N PRO A 70 31.49 -10.13 49.76
CA PRO A 70 32.37 -9.71 48.66
C PRO A 70 31.98 -10.33 47.31
N ASN A 71 31.34 -11.51 47.34
CA ASN A 71 30.84 -12.26 46.18
C ASN A 71 29.30 -12.22 46.06
N ALA A 72 28.61 -11.51 46.95
CA ALA A 72 27.16 -11.37 46.98
C ALA A 72 26.81 -9.88 46.75
N THR A 73 26.06 -9.27 47.67
CA THR A 73 25.76 -7.83 47.63
C THR A 73 26.88 -7.02 48.29
N ARG A 74 27.45 -6.06 47.55
CA ARG A 74 28.32 -5.00 48.09
C ARG A 74 27.46 -3.76 48.33
N VAL A 75 27.59 -3.16 49.51
CA VAL A 75 26.78 -2.01 49.90
C VAL A 75 27.64 -0.79 50.18
N GLY A 76 27.31 0.33 49.54
CA GLY A 76 27.84 1.65 49.82
C GLY A 76 26.76 2.55 50.39
N VAL A 77 27.13 3.49 51.27
CA VAL A 77 26.21 4.47 51.84
C VAL A 77 26.80 5.87 51.71
N ILE A 78 25.98 6.78 51.21
CA ILE A 78 26.29 8.18 51.02
C ILE A 78 25.22 8.99 51.75
N GLN A 79 25.63 10.03 52.45
CA GLN A 79 24.71 11.04 52.98
C GLN A 79 24.93 12.37 52.28
N TYR A 80 23.87 13.13 52.04
CA TYR A 80 23.99 14.44 51.38
C TYR A 80 23.17 15.54 52.05
N SER A 81 23.60 16.77 51.83
CA SER A 81 22.83 17.98 52.08
C SER A 81 23.22 19.05 51.04
N SER A 82 23.89 20.14 51.43
CA SER A 82 24.59 21.05 50.50
C SER A 82 25.88 20.45 49.94
N GLN A 83 26.37 19.38 50.58
CA GLN A 83 27.57 18.64 50.20
C GLN A 83 27.27 17.15 50.29
N VAL A 84 28.06 16.34 49.58
CA VAL A 84 27.95 14.88 49.58
C VAL A 84 29.08 14.30 50.42
N GLN A 85 28.75 13.37 51.32
CA GLN A 85 29.71 12.66 52.15
C GLN A 85 29.53 11.15 51.98
N SER A 86 30.60 10.46 51.57
CA SER A 86 30.66 9.00 51.64
C SER A 86 30.72 8.58 53.10
N VAL A 87 29.72 7.82 53.55
CA VAL A 87 29.69 7.23 54.89
C VAL A 87 30.60 6.01 54.89
N PHE A 88 30.41 5.14 53.90
CA PHE A 88 31.35 4.09 53.55
C PHE A 88 31.14 3.65 52.08
N PRO A 89 32.22 3.32 51.37
CA PRO A 89 32.14 2.82 49.99
C PRO A 89 31.83 1.32 49.90
N LEU A 90 31.55 0.84 48.67
CA LEU A 90 31.16 -0.55 48.38
C LEU A 90 32.17 -1.59 48.89
N GLY A 91 33.47 -1.25 48.85
CA GLY A 91 34.56 -2.12 49.30
C GLY A 91 34.86 -2.08 50.81
N ALA A 92 34.17 -1.25 51.59
CA ALA A 92 34.58 -0.97 52.99
C ALA A 92 34.25 -2.10 53.98
N PHE A 93 33.10 -2.75 53.82
CA PHE A 93 32.62 -3.76 54.75
C PHE A 93 32.19 -5.03 54.02
N SER A 94 32.47 -6.17 54.64
CA SER A 94 32.02 -7.49 54.16
C SER A 94 31.06 -8.18 55.12
N ARG A 95 30.76 -7.55 56.26
CA ARG A 95 29.85 -8.06 57.29
C ARG A 95 28.72 -7.07 57.52
N ARG A 96 27.49 -7.56 57.51
CA ARG A 96 26.29 -6.76 57.75
C ARG A 96 26.34 -6.04 59.10
N GLU A 97 26.83 -6.70 60.16
CA GLU A 97 26.86 -6.12 61.50
C GLU A 97 27.73 -4.86 61.59
N ASP A 98 28.80 -4.78 60.79
CA ASP A 98 29.67 -3.62 60.71
C ASP A 98 28.99 -2.46 59.96
N MET A 99 28.24 -2.76 58.90
CA MET A 99 27.41 -1.79 58.18
C MET A 99 26.28 -1.24 59.07
N GLU A 100 25.57 -2.10 59.82
CA GLU A 100 24.52 -1.67 60.75
C GLU A 100 25.06 -0.68 61.79
N ARG A 101 26.25 -0.95 62.33
CA ARG A 101 26.91 -0.07 63.31
C ARG A 101 27.25 1.29 62.69
N ALA A 102 27.77 1.30 61.46
CA ALA A 102 28.11 2.53 60.75
C ALA A 102 26.86 3.38 60.44
N VAL A 103 25.77 2.77 59.98
CA VAL A 103 24.51 3.46 59.69
C VAL A 103 23.86 4.01 60.97
N ARG A 104 23.91 3.27 62.09
CA ARG A 104 23.40 3.76 63.38
C ARG A 104 24.17 4.96 63.94
N ALA A 105 25.44 5.12 63.57
CA ALA A 105 26.30 6.21 64.02
C ALA A 105 26.19 7.49 63.16
N LEU A 106 25.34 7.51 62.13
CA LEU A 106 25.17 8.66 61.24
C LEU A 106 24.74 9.93 61.99
N VAL A 107 25.30 11.08 61.61
CA VAL A 107 24.91 12.38 62.18
C VAL A 107 24.33 13.25 61.06
N PRO A 108 23.12 13.84 61.23
CA PRO A 108 22.52 14.72 60.22
C PRO A 108 23.39 15.95 59.92
N LEU A 109 23.40 16.38 58.65
CA LEU A 109 24.18 17.54 58.20
C LEU A 109 23.39 18.86 58.30
N ALA A 110 22.06 18.81 58.14
CA ALA A 110 21.10 19.90 58.34
C ALA A 110 21.32 21.19 57.50
N GLN A 111 21.83 21.03 56.26
CA GLN A 111 22.00 22.13 55.28
C GLN A 111 20.99 22.06 54.12
N GLY A 112 21.36 22.44 52.90
CA GLY A 112 20.50 22.39 51.71
C GLY A 112 20.23 20.97 51.20
N THR A 113 19.48 20.84 50.10
CA THR A 113 19.00 19.57 49.55
C THR A 113 19.48 19.42 48.09
N MET A 114 20.76 19.12 47.89
CA MET A 114 21.39 18.98 46.57
C MET A 114 21.37 17.52 46.10
N THR A 115 20.19 17.01 45.77
CA THR A 115 19.99 15.61 45.39
C THR A 115 20.64 15.29 44.03
N GLY A 116 20.64 16.24 43.09
CA GLY A 116 21.29 16.08 41.79
C GLY A 116 22.80 15.89 41.93
N LEU A 117 23.43 16.67 42.82
CA LEU A 117 24.84 16.50 43.18
C LEU A 117 25.13 15.11 43.77
N ALA A 118 24.21 14.58 44.60
CA ALA A 118 24.36 13.25 45.18
C ALA A 118 24.28 12.14 44.12
N ILE A 119 23.36 12.24 43.16
CA ILE A 119 23.27 11.31 42.01
C ILE A 119 24.55 11.38 41.17
N GLN A 120 25.05 12.60 40.92
CA GLN A 120 26.29 12.79 40.16
C GLN A 120 27.49 12.16 40.86
N TYR A 121 27.59 12.32 42.18
CA TYR A 121 28.64 11.69 42.98
C TYR A 121 28.53 10.17 42.97
N ALA A 122 27.33 9.62 43.11
CA ALA A 122 27.11 8.18 43.03
C ALA A 122 27.58 7.62 41.66
N MET A 123 27.20 8.28 40.58
CA MET A 123 27.54 7.91 39.21
C MET A 123 29.05 7.98 38.90
N ASN A 124 29.77 8.95 39.45
CA ASN A 124 31.18 9.21 39.10
C ASN A 124 32.19 8.67 40.11
N VAL A 125 31.79 8.49 41.37
CA VAL A 125 32.68 8.11 42.47
C VAL A 125 32.22 6.80 43.10
N ALA A 126 31.00 6.74 43.64
CA ALA A 126 30.59 5.59 44.45
C ALA A 126 30.49 4.27 43.68
N PHE A 127 30.11 4.31 42.39
CA PHE A 127 30.13 3.16 41.49
C PHE A 127 31.44 3.00 40.71
N SER A 128 32.53 3.63 41.15
CA SER A 128 33.86 3.42 40.58
C SER A 128 34.51 2.17 41.18
N GLU A 129 35.39 1.54 40.41
CA GLU A 129 36.18 0.39 40.88
C GLU A 129 37.08 0.76 42.06
N ALA A 130 37.55 2.02 42.12
CA ALA A 130 38.33 2.53 43.24
C ALA A 130 37.56 2.51 44.57
N GLU A 131 36.25 2.70 44.53
CA GLU A 131 35.36 2.60 45.70
C GLU A 131 34.82 1.17 45.93
N GLY A 132 35.28 0.20 45.14
CA GLY A 132 34.96 -1.22 45.30
C GLY A 132 33.78 -1.74 44.48
N ALA A 133 33.28 -0.95 43.51
CA ALA A 133 32.36 -1.46 42.49
C ALA A 133 33.04 -2.53 41.62
N ARG A 134 32.27 -3.48 41.10
CA ARG A 134 32.81 -4.50 40.20
C ARG A 134 33.01 -3.95 38.77
N PRO A 135 34.02 -4.47 38.04
CA PRO A 135 34.26 -4.14 36.64
C PRO A 135 33.00 -4.28 35.79
N ARG A 136 32.86 -3.45 34.75
CA ARG A 136 31.67 -3.46 33.89
C ARG A 136 31.53 -4.77 33.10
N GLU A 137 32.63 -5.45 32.84
CA GLU A 137 32.71 -6.72 32.11
C GLU A 137 32.01 -7.86 32.85
N GLU A 138 31.97 -7.81 34.18
CA GLU A 138 31.29 -8.81 35.02
C GLU A 138 29.75 -8.68 34.95
N ARG A 139 29.23 -7.61 34.34
CA ARG A 139 27.78 -7.34 34.16
C ARG A 139 26.97 -7.40 35.46
N VAL A 140 27.61 -7.07 36.57
CA VAL A 140 26.98 -6.94 37.88
C VAL A 140 26.00 -5.77 37.85
N PRO A 141 24.74 -5.96 38.27
CA PRO A 141 23.77 -4.87 38.38
C PRO A 141 24.25 -3.77 39.34
N ARG A 142 23.95 -2.52 39.00
CA ARG A 142 24.25 -1.35 39.84
C ARG A 142 22.96 -0.63 40.21
N VAL A 143 22.63 -0.66 41.50
CA VAL A 143 21.36 -0.15 42.01
C VAL A 143 21.61 1.00 42.96
N LEU A 144 20.95 2.13 42.69
CA LEU A 144 20.99 3.34 43.49
C LEU A 144 19.64 3.53 44.19
N VAL A 145 19.63 3.49 45.52
CA VAL A 145 18.42 3.76 46.31
C VAL A 145 18.54 5.14 46.95
N ILE A 146 17.71 6.08 46.49
CA ILE A 146 17.64 7.44 47.01
C ILE A 146 16.53 7.52 48.04
N VAL A 147 16.85 7.95 49.26
CA VAL A 147 15.89 8.13 50.36
C VAL A 147 15.84 9.61 50.71
N THR A 148 14.69 10.26 50.51
CA THR A 148 14.52 11.71 50.73
C THR A 148 13.11 12.07 51.23
N ASP A 149 12.98 13.19 51.93
CA ASP A 149 11.72 13.73 52.44
C ASP A 149 11.16 14.90 51.61
N GLY A 150 11.89 15.37 50.59
CA GLY A 150 11.74 16.75 50.11
C GLY A 150 11.95 16.99 48.62
N ARG A 151 11.79 18.26 48.24
CA ARG A 151 12.05 18.76 46.87
C ARG A 151 13.53 19.13 46.74
N PRO A 152 14.23 18.65 45.70
CA PRO A 152 15.62 19.03 45.46
C PRO A 152 15.73 20.53 45.16
N GLN A 153 16.84 21.14 45.55
CA GLN A 153 17.17 22.54 45.26
C GLN A 153 17.94 22.70 43.94
N ASP A 154 18.37 21.59 43.35
CA ASP A 154 19.09 21.47 42.08
C ASP A 154 18.32 20.63 41.05
N ARG A 155 18.84 20.56 39.82
CA ARG A 155 18.21 19.83 38.72
C ARG A 155 18.53 18.33 38.81
N VAL A 156 17.51 17.52 39.06
CA VAL A 156 17.68 16.06 39.21
C VAL A 156 17.40 15.25 37.95
N ALA A 157 16.48 15.71 37.09
CA ALA A 157 16.01 14.92 35.95
C ALA A 157 17.12 14.60 34.94
N GLU A 158 17.94 15.60 34.59
CA GLU A 158 19.03 15.46 33.62
C GLU A 158 20.12 14.50 34.14
N VAL A 159 20.50 14.64 35.41
CA VAL A 159 21.56 13.82 36.01
C VAL A 159 21.08 12.38 36.24
N ALA A 160 19.83 12.20 36.66
CA ALA A 160 19.21 10.89 36.78
C ALA A 160 19.12 10.18 35.42
N ALA A 161 18.79 10.90 34.34
CA ALA A 161 18.81 10.34 32.99
C ALA A 161 20.21 9.88 32.57
N GLN A 162 21.26 10.63 32.91
CA GLN A 162 22.64 10.23 32.65
C GLN A 162 23.05 8.98 33.45
N ALA A 163 22.65 8.90 34.71
CA ALA A 163 22.90 7.72 35.55
C ALA A 163 22.21 6.48 34.98
N ARG A 164 20.94 6.58 34.56
CA ARG A 164 20.22 5.49 33.89
C ARG A 164 20.86 5.08 32.57
N ALA A 165 21.30 6.03 31.76
CA ALA A 165 22.02 5.74 30.51
C ALA A 165 23.35 5.00 30.74
N ARG A 166 23.92 5.08 31.95
CA ARG A 166 25.11 4.32 32.36
C ARG A 166 24.80 2.94 32.95
N GLY A 167 23.54 2.51 32.92
CA GLY A 167 23.09 1.23 33.46
C GLY A 167 22.92 1.22 34.98
N ILE A 168 22.75 2.40 35.60
CA ILE A 168 22.43 2.51 37.03
C ILE A 168 20.91 2.55 37.17
N GLU A 169 20.36 1.60 37.89
CA GLU A 169 18.93 1.53 38.19
C GLU A 169 18.63 2.34 39.45
N ILE A 170 17.65 3.25 39.37
CA ILE A 170 17.39 4.23 40.42
C ILE A 170 16.04 3.96 41.06
N TYR A 171 16.06 3.70 42.36
CA TYR A 171 14.89 3.60 43.22
C TYR A 171 14.76 4.89 44.04
N ALA A 172 13.59 5.51 44.01
CA ALA A 172 13.30 6.74 44.76
C ALA A 172 12.30 6.44 45.88
N VAL A 173 12.78 6.55 47.12
CA VAL A 173 12.01 6.33 48.34
C VAL A 173 11.73 7.67 49.00
N GLY A 174 10.48 8.09 48.92
CA GLY A 174 9.97 9.27 49.60
C GLY A 174 9.54 8.95 51.02
N VAL A 175 10.00 9.71 52.01
CA VAL A 175 9.56 9.57 53.40
C VAL A 175 8.59 10.69 53.75
N GLN A 176 7.43 10.34 54.31
CA GLN A 176 6.37 11.25 54.73
C GLN A 176 5.90 12.23 53.64
N ARG A 177 6.35 13.50 53.68
CA ARG A 177 5.85 14.61 52.84
C ARG A 177 6.62 14.77 51.53
N ALA A 178 7.23 13.68 51.06
CA ALA A 178 8.07 13.69 49.88
C ALA A 178 7.29 14.09 48.62
N ASP A 179 7.95 14.87 47.76
CA ASP A 179 7.37 15.32 46.51
C ASP A 179 7.45 14.24 45.43
N VAL A 180 6.32 13.59 45.16
CA VAL A 180 6.21 12.48 44.20
C VAL A 180 6.70 12.86 42.80
N GLY A 181 6.49 14.12 42.39
CA GLY A 181 6.96 14.62 41.09
C GLY A 181 8.49 14.56 40.98
N SER A 182 9.18 15.00 42.03
CA SER A 182 10.64 14.95 42.13
C SER A 182 11.15 13.50 42.19
N LEU A 183 10.51 12.62 42.96
CA LEU A 183 10.87 11.20 43.02
C LEU A 183 10.76 10.51 41.65
N ARG A 184 9.66 10.77 40.93
CA ARG A 184 9.44 10.26 39.56
C ARG A 184 10.46 10.79 38.55
N ALA A 185 10.94 12.02 38.72
CA ALA A 185 11.98 12.58 37.85
C ALA A 185 13.35 11.88 38.02
N MET A 186 13.58 11.28 39.19
CA MET A 186 14.84 10.59 39.52
C MET A 186 14.79 9.09 39.19
N ALA A 187 13.68 8.42 39.53
CA ALA A 187 13.54 6.97 39.44
C ALA A 187 13.69 6.42 38.01
N SER A 188 14.04 5.14 37.91
CA SER A 188 14.00 4.38 36.68
C SER A 188 12.56 4.01 36.29
N PRO A 189 12.23 3.93 34.99
CA PRO A 189 11.02 3.28 34.54
C PRO A 189 11.08 1.75 34.80
N PRO A 190 9.93 1.10 35.08
CA PRO A 190 8.60 1.67 35.23
C PRO A 190 8.41 2.28 36.64
N LEU A 191 7.78 3.46 36.70
CA LEU A 191 7.75 4.29 37.92
C LEU A 191 6.94 3.69 39.07
N ASP A 192 5.94 2.87 38.78
CA ASP A 192 5.14 2.11 39.73
C ASP A 192 5.95 1.03 40.47
N GLN A 193 7.13 0.65 39.95
CA GLN A 193 8.04 -0.31 40.58
C GLN A 193 9.28 0.34 41.20
N HIS A 194 9.51 1.63 40.96
CA HIS A 194 10.73 2.33 41.36
C HIS A 194 10.51 3.57 42.22
N VAL A 195 9.25 3.96 42.45
CA VAL A 195 8.90 5.09 43.31
C VAL A 195 8.05 4.59 44.48
N PHE A 196 8.58 4.77 45.68
CA PHE A 196 7.94 4.30 46.91
C PHE A 196 7.69 5.47 47.85
N LEU A 197 6.52 5.47 48.49
CA LEU A 197 6.18 6.43 49.53
C LEU A 197 6.03 5.69 50.85
N VAL A 198 6.88 6.04 51.79
CA VAL A 198 6.94 5.46 53.11
C VAL A 198 6.35 6.47 54.09
N GLU A 199 5.08 6.25 54.44
CA GLU A 199 4.35 7.10 55.39
C GLU A 199 4.46 6.59 56.84
N SER A 200 4.83 5.31 57.04
CA SER A 200 4.96 4.66 58.35
C SER A 200 6.06 3.58 58.36
N PHE A 201 6.46 3.13 59.57
CA PHE A 201 7.44 2.05 59.72
C PHE A 201 6.94 0.68 59.24
N ASP A 202 5.62 0.46 59.15
CA ASP A 202 5.06 -0.80 58.67
C ASP A 202 5.23 -0.93 57.14
N LEU A 203 5.12 0.18 56.41
CA LEU A 203 5.35 0.27 54.96
C LEU A 203 6.83 0.07 54.57
N ILE A 204 7.75 0.22 55.53
CA ILE A 204 9.19 -0.07 55.34
C ILE A 204 9.42 -1.57 55.17
N GLN A 205 8.71 -2.42 55.93
CA GLN A 205 8.82 -3.87 55.78
C GLN A 205 8.25 -4.34 54.45
N GLU A 206 7.15 -3.74 54.00
CA GLU A 206 6.58 -4.03 52.68
C GLU A 206 7.55 -3.68 51.55
N PHE A 207 8.20 -2.51 51.61
CA PHE A 207 9.29 -2.18 50.67
C PHE A 207 10.42 -3.20 50.77
N GLY A 208 10.84 -3.58 51.98
CA GLY A 208 11.90 -4.58 52.17
C GLY A 208 11.59 -5.92 51.53
N LEU A 209 10.33 -6.39 51.62
CA LEU A 209 9.86 -7.63 51.01
C LEU A 209 9.71 -7.52 49.49
N GLN A 210 9.23 -6.38 48.97
CA GLN A 210 9.13 -6.13 47.52
C GLN A 210 10.51 -5.97 46.88
N PHE A 211 11.39 -5.22 47.53
CA PHE A 211 12.78 -5.04 47.12
C PHE A 211 13.54 -6.35 47.21
N GLN A 212 13.32 -7.16 48.25
CA GLN A 212 13.83 -8.52 48.29
C GLN A 212 13.23 -9.37 47.19
N GLY A 213 11.92 -9.42 46.97
CA GLY A 213 11.29 -10.20 45.89
C GLY A 213 11.90 -9.89 44.53
N TRP A 214 12.16 -8.61 44.28
CA TRP A 214 12.87 -8.15 43.09
C TRP A 214 14.32 -8.61 43.03
N LEU A 215 15.08 -8.51 44.13
CA LEU A 215 16.46 -9.01 44.22
C LEU A 215 16.55 -10.54 44.13
N CYS A 216 15.53 -11.20 44.67
CA CYS A 216 15.30 -12.62 44.84
C CYS A 216 14.70 -13.28 43.61
N ALA A 217 14.37 -12.53 42.57
CA ALA A 217 13.99 -13.08 41.29
C ALA A 217 15.19 -13.88 40.76
N ILE A 218 15.32 -15.13 41.24
CA ILE A 218 15.78 -16.28 40.48
C ILE A 218 15.29 -15.99 39.08
N ASP A 219 16.20 -15.92 38.13
CA ASP A 219 15.80 -15.91 36.74
C ASP A 219 15.16 -17.28 36.49
N PRO A 220 13.82 -17.46 36.57
CA PRO A 220 13.22 -18.79 36.43
C PRO A 220 13.40 -19.28 34.99
N CYS A 221 13.78 -18.37 34.08
CA CYS A 221 14.20 -18.67 32.73
C CYS A 221 15.62 -19.24 32.65
N ALA A 222 16.49 -18.99 33.63
CA ALA A 222 17.83 -19.56 33.72
C ALA A 222 17.86 -20.99 34.29
N GLU A 223 16.84 -21.42 35.06
CA GLU A 223 16.76 -22.78 35.61
C GLU A 223 16.32 -23.84 34.58
N GLY A 224 15.77 -23.42 33.44
CA GLY A 224 15.37 -24.31 32.35
C GLY A 224 14.16 -25.23 32.62
N THR A 225 13.50 -25.09 33.78
CA THR A 225 12.32 -25.88 34.20
C THR A 225 10.98 -25.16 33.95
N HIS A 226 11.03 -23.96 33.36
CA HIS A 226 9.90 -23.04 33.22
C HIS A 226 8.78 -23.52 32.28
N GLY A 227 9.01 -24.54 31.44
CA GLY A 227 7.98 -25.16 30.61
C GLY A 227 7.34 -24.22 29.56
N CYS A 228 8.02 -23.14 29.19
CA CYS A 228 7.59 -22.25 28.11
C CYS A 228 8.03 -22.83 26.77
N GLU A 229 7.13 -22.84 25.79
CA GLU A 229 7.46 -23.31 24.45
C GLU A 229 8.48 -22.42 23.73
N HIS A 230 8.43 -21.10 23.95
CA HIS A 230 9.28 -20.12 23.25
C HIS A 230 10.23 -19.33 24.16
N HIS A 231 9.77 -18.22 24.74
CA HIS A 231 10.58 -17.39 25.61
C HIS A 231 9.98 -17.40 27.01
N CYS A 232 10.83 -17.53 28.00
CA CYS A 232 10.49 -17.18 29.36
C CYS A 232 10.95 -15.73 29.59
N VAL A 233 10.13 -14.95 30.29
CA VAL A 233 10.45 -13.58 30.68
C VAL A 233 10.25 -13.44 32.18
N ASN A 234 11.27 -12.95 32.86
CA ASN A 234 11.19 -12.66 34.29
C ASN A 234 10.23 -11.50 34.54
N SER A 235 9.42 -11.66 35.57
CA SER A 235 8.56 -10.63 36.13
C SER A 235 8.89 -10.44 37.60
N PRO A 236 8.50 -9.31 38.22
CA PRO A 236 8.89 -8.98 39.60
C PRO A 236 8.55 -10.05 40.64
N ASP A 237 7.54 -10.89 40.39
CA ASP A 237 7.05 -11.92 41.34
C ASP A 237 7.10 -13.37 40.80
N SER A 238 7.47 -13.59 39.53
CA SER A 238 7.42 -14.92 38.84
C SER A 238 8.09 -14.85 37.46
N TYR A 239 7.83 -15.80 36.58
CA TYR A 239 8.05 -15.68 35.15
C TYR A 239 6.73 -15.81 34.39
N PHE A 240 6.70 -15.29 33.17
CA PHE A 240 5.63 -15.57 32.23
C PHE A 240 6.21 -16.01 30.90
N CYS A 241 5.48 -16.86 30.19
CA CYS A 241 5.86 -17.29 28.86
C CYS A 241 5.47 -16.22 27.85
N ARG A 242 6.42 -15.82 27.03
CA ARG A 242 6.22 -14.94 25.89
C ARG A 242 6.49 -15.72 24.62
N CYS A 243 5.60 -15.60 23.66
CA CYS A 243 5.80 -16.21 22.37
C CYS A 243 6.75 -15.37 21.49
N ARG A 244 7.44 -16.02 20.55
CA ARG A 244 8.16 -15.33 19.49
C ARG A 244 7.20 -14.42 18.70
N PRO A 245 7.69 -13.35 18.05
CA PRO A 245 6.91 -12.63 17.06
C PRO A 245 6.24 -13.64 16.10
N GLY A 246 4.95 -13.43 15.80
CA GLY A 246 4.18 -14.37 14.99
C GLY A 246 3.33 -15.37 15.76
N PHE A 247 3.39 -15.41 17.09
CA PHE A 247 2.70 -16.41 17.91
C PHE A 247 1.95 -15.80 19.10
N ALA A 248 0.80 -16.37 19.44
CA ALA A 248 -0.05 -15.97 20.54
C ALA A 248 -0.02 -17.06 21.62
N LEU A 249 0.05 -16.61 22.87
CA LEU A 249 0.01 -17.48 24.03
C LEU A 249 -1.37 -18.10 24.16
N GLN A 250 -1.43 -19.42 24.33
CA GLN A 250 -2.67 -20.16 24.49
C GLN A 250 -3.23 -20.01 25.92
N GLN A 251 -4.44 -20.55 26.15
CA GLN A 251 -5.11 -20.46 27.46
C GLN A 251 -4.35 -21.16 28.59
N ASP A 252 -3.48 -22.11 28.27
CA ASP A 252 -2.60 -22.79 29.23
C ASP A 252 -1.44 -21.92 29.73
N GLN A 253 -1.29 -20.70 29.17
CA GLN A 253 -0.24 -19.72 29.45
C GLN A 253 1.19 -20.24 29.23
N ARG A 254 1.37 -21.33 28.46
CA ARG A 254 2.67 -21.98 28.24
C ARG A 254 2.95 -22.26 26.77
N SER A 255 1.93 -22.70 26.04
CA SER A 255 2.02 -23.07 24.64
C SER A 255 1.75 -21.86 23.74
N CYS A 256 2.41 -21.83 22.60
CA CYS A 256 2.38 -20.75 21.63
C CYS A 256 1.78 -21.25 20.32
N ARG A 257 0.60 -20.75 19.94
CA ARG A 257 0.05 -21.01 18.60
C ARG A 257 0.45 -19.90 17.64
N ALA A 258 0.73 -20.25 16.39
CA ALA A 258 0.93 -19.23 15.36
C ALA A 258 -0.30 -18.30 15.33
N ILE A 259 -0.06 -17.00 15.33
CA ILE A 259 -1.12 -16.01 15.18
C ILE A 259 -1.57 -16.12 13.73
N ASP A 260 -2.82 -16.52 13.57
CA ASP A 260 -3.47 -16.42 12.27
C ASP A 260 -3.93 -14.97 12.06
N TYR A 261 -2.98 -14.13 11.62
CA TYR A 261 -3.21 -12.72 11.32
C TYR A 261 -4.32 -12.49 10.28
N CYS A 262 -4.58 -13.46 9.42
CA CYS A 262 -5.61 -13.38 8.38
C CYS A 262 -7.03 -13.62 8.93
N SER A 263 -7.16 -14.33 10.06
CA SER A 263 -8.46 -14.60 10.68
C SER A 263 -9.13 -13.38 11.33
N PHE A 264 -8.39 -12.29 11.58
CA PHE A 264 -8.92 -11.07 12.21
C PHE A 264 -9.72 -10.17 11.26
N GLY A 265 -9.70 -10.45 9.94
CA GLY A 265 -10.48 -9.71 8.94
C GLY A 265 -10.01 -8.27 8.67
N ASN A 266 -8.93 -7.80 9.30
CA ASN A 266 -8.40 -6.44 9.15
C ASN A 266 -7.06 -6.36 8.40
N HIS A 267 -6.64 -7.43 7.73
CA HIS A 267 -5.32 -7.54 7.10
C HIS A 267 -5.13 -6.62 5.88
N SER A 268 -6.19 -6.03 5.35
CA SER A 268 -6.18 -5.08 4.22
C SER A 268 -5.41 -5.57 2.97
N CYS A 269 -5.26 -6.88 2.80
CA CYS A 269 -4.67 -7.47 1.60
C CYS A 269 -5.69 -7.42 0.46
N GLN A 270 -5.26 -6.97 -0.71
CA GLN A 270 -6.13 -6.93 -1.88
C GLN A 270 -6.50 -8.35 -2.38
N HIS A 271 -5.55 -9.28 -2.32
CA HIS A 271 -5.74 -10.67 -2.75
C HIS A 271 -5.69 -11.65 -1.59
N GLU A 272 -4.65 -12.47 -1.50
CA GLU A 272 -4.53 -13.51 -0.50
C GLU A 272 -3.74 -13.00 0.70
N CYS A 273 -4.18 -13.38 1.89
CA CYS A 273 -3.43 -13.14 3.10
C CYS A 273 -2.83 -14.46 3.55
N VAL A 274 -1.53 -14.45 3.80
CA VAL A 274 -0.81 -15.58 4.39
C VAL A 274 -0.29 -15.15 5.75
N SER A 275 -0.69 -15.89 6.78
CA SER A 275 -0.20 -15.66 8.14
C SER A 275 1.24 -16.15 8.25
N THR A 276 2.18 -15.22 8.35
CA THR A 276 3.61 -15.53 8.57
C THR A 276 4.03 -15.20 9.99
N LEU A 277 5.23 -15.65 10.38
CA LEU A 277 5.79 -15.34 11.70
C LEU A 277 6.10 -13.85 11.91
N LEU A 278 6.13 -13.05 10.84
CA LEU A 278 6.40 -11.61 10.92
C LEU A 278 5.13 -10.74 10.80
N GLY A 279 3.95 -11.37 10.66
CA GLY A 279 2.67 -10.67 10.47
C GLY A 279 1.88 -11.19 9.26
N PRO A 280 0.72 -10.57 8.96
CA PRO A 280 -0.01 -10.88 7.73
C PRO A 280 0.84 -10.42 6.54
N GLN A 281 1.20 -11.34 5.68
CA GLN A 281 1.84 -11.02 4.41
C GLN A 281 0.81 -11.19 3.30
N CYS A 282 0.66 -10.15 2.48
CA CYS A 282 -0.23 -10.23 1.33
C CYS A 282 0.51 -10.97 0.21
N HIS A 283 -0.13 -12.01 -0.31
CA HIS A 283 0.30 -12.70 -1.50
C HIS A 283 -0.63 -12.33 -2.65
N CYS A 284 -0.02 -12.03 -3.78
CA CYS A 284 -0.78 -11.75 -4.98
C CYS A 284 -1.03 -13.06 -5.71
N ARG A 285 -2.25 -13.23 -6.23
CA ARG A 285 -2.59 -14.37 -7.08
C ARG A 285 -1.67 -14.41 -8.29
N GLU A 286 -1.54 -15.58 -8.91
CA GLU A 286 -0.69 -15.82 -10.07
C GLU A 286 -0.82 -14.69 -11.11
N GLY A 287 0.32 -14.19 -11.59
CA GLY A 287 0.47 -13.08 -12.54
C GLY A 287 0.19 -11.66 -12.00
N HIS A 288 0.26 -11.46 -10.68
CA HIS A 288 0.30 -10.14 -10.04
C HIS A 288 1.57 -9.95 -9.20
N ASP A 289 2.08 -8.73 -9.14
CA ASP A 289 3.18 -8.34 -8.27
C ASP A 289 2.70 -7.52 -7.08
N LEU A 290 3.29 -7.80 -5.92
CA LEU A 290 3.03 -7.04 -4.70
C LEU A 290 3.72 -5.68 -4.80
N LEU A 291 2.94 -4.62 -4.65
CA LEU A 291 3.44 -3.25 -4.67
C LEU A 291 4.33 -2.95 -3.43
N PRO A 292 5.15 -1.89 -3.48
CA PRO A 292 6.01 -1.50 -2.36
C PRO A 292 5.27 -1.18 -1.05
N ASP A 293 3.96 -0.92 -1.13
CA ASP A 293 3.08 -0.75 0.03
C ASP A 293 2.84 -2.06 0.81
N GLY A 294 3.24 -3.20 0.24
CA GLY A 294 3.15 -4.54 0.83
C GLY A 294 1.73 -5.08 0.93
N ARG A 295 0.73 -4.43 0.30
CA ARG A 295 -0.70 -4.74 0.47
C ARG A 295 -1.46 -4.84 -0.84
N SER A 296 -1.13 -3.96 -1.78
CA SER A 296 -1.81 -3.86 -3.05
C SER A 296 -1.11 -4.76 -4.07
N CYS A 297 -1.91 -5.42 -4.88
CA CYS A 297 -1.45 -6.29 -5.95
C CYS A 297 -1.71 -5.56 -7.26
N GLN A 298 -0.63 -5.18 -7.93
CA GLN A 298 -0.73 -4.76 -9.32
C GLN A 298 -0.56 -5.97 -10.22
N VAL A 299 -1.17 -5.90 -11.39
CA VAL A 299 -0.88 -6.85 -12.46
C VAL A 299 0.62 -6.88 -12.70
N ARG A 300 1.23 -8.08 -12.73
CA ARG A 300 2.65 -8.23 -13.03
C ARG A 300 2.87 -7.74 -14.45
N ASP A 301 3.72 -6.73 -14.58
CA ASP A 301 4.14 -6.27 -15.90
C ASP A 301 5.14 -7.28 -16.47
N LEU A 302 4.59 -8.29 -17.15
CA LEU A 302 5.32 -9.39 -17.79
C LEU A 302 6.31 -8.88 -18.85
N CYS A 303 6.15 -7.64 -19.32
CA CYS A 303 7.04 -6.97 -20.27
C CYS A 303 8.32 -6.38 -19.65
N ASN A 304 8.36 -6.15 -18.34
CA ASN A 304 9.57 -5.65 -17.65
C ASN A 304 10.53 -6.78 -17.23
N GLY A 305 10.16 -8.05 -17.48
CA GLY A 305 10.99 -9.23 -17.23
C GLY A 305 12.08 -9.44 -18.29
N VAL A 306 13.16 -10.15 -17.92
CA VAL A 306 14.43 -10.20 -18.70
C VAL A 306 14.36 -10.98 -20.03
N ASP A 307 13.29 -11.72 -20.32
CA ASP A 307 13.10 -12.30 -21.68
C ASP A 307 11.63 -12.67 -21.95
N HIS A 308 10.84 -11.71 -22.42
CA HIS A 308 9.45 -11.93 -22.88
C HIS A 308 9.39 -12.44 -24.34
N GLY A 309 10.51 -12.48 -25.05
CA GLY A 309 10.62 -13.03 -26.41
C GLY A 309 9.82 -12.28 -27.50
N CYS A 310 9.34 -11.05 -27.25
CA CYS A 310 8.68 -10.25 -28.29
C CYS A 310 9.72 -9.64 -29.24
N GLU A 311 9.47 -9.69 -30.54
CA GLU A 311 10.37 -9.08 -31.54
C GLU A 311 10.38 -7.54 -31.48
N PHE A 312 9.25 -6.90 -31.18
CA PHE A 312 9.16 -5.43 -31.17
C PHE A 312 8.74 -4.86 -29.81
N GLN A 313 7.44 -4.76 -29.53
CA GLN A 313 6.94 -4.17 -28.29
C GLN A 313 6.15 -5.22 -27.52
N CYS A 314 6.26 -5.21 -26.20
CA CYS A 314 5.44 -6.04 -25.32
C CYS A 314 4.44 -5.13 -24.61
N VAL A 315 3.18 -5.58 -24.49
CA VAL A 315 2.15 -4.92 -23.68
C VAL A 315 1.52 -5.94 -22.74
N SER A 316 1.55 -5.63 -21.45
CA SER A 316 0.93 -6.45 -20.41
C SER A 316 -0.58 -6.21 -20.37
N GLU A 317 -1.35 -7.30 -20.38
CA GLU A 317 -2.81 -7.32 -20.30
C GLU A 317 -3.26 -8.24 -19.18
N GLY A 318 -3.45 -7.67 -17.99
CA GLY A 318 -3.75 -8.47 -16.81
C GLY A 318 -2.66 -9.53 -16.61
N LEU A 319 -3.08 -10.79 -16.40
CA LEU A 319 -2.18 -11.92 -16.14
C LEU A 319 -1.38 -12.41 -17.36
N SER A 320 -1.54 -11.78 -18.52
CA SER A 320 -0.91 -12.18 -19.78
C SER A 320 -0.18 -11.00 -20.40
N TYR A 321 0.63 -11.26 -21.41
CA TYR A 321 1.18 -10.21 -22.25
C TYR A 321 0.98 -10.59 -23.70
N ARG A 322 0.84 -9.57 -24.53
CA ARG A 322 0.89 -9.74 -25.98
C ARG A 322 2.02 -8.92 -26.56
N CYS A 323 2.59 -9.42 -27.63
CA CYS A 323 3.56 -8.67 -28.40
C CYS A 323 2.80 -7.80 -29.41
N LEU A 324 3.16 -6.53 -29.50
CA LEU A 324 2.74 -5.63 -30.55
C LEU A 324 3.81 -5.55 -31.61
N CYS A 325 3.36 -5.34 -32.84
CA CYS A 325 4.22 -5.10 -33.99
C CYS A 325 4.10 -3.63 -34.43
N PRO A 326 5.15 -3.06 -35.04
CA PRO A 326 5.11 -1.69 -35.53
C PRO A 326 4.09 -1.57 -36.68
N GLU A 327 3.67 -0.35 -37.01
CA GLU A 327 2.70 -0.11 -38.09
C GLU A 327 3.06 -0.87 -39.38
N GLY A 328 2.10 -1.62 -39.94
CA GLY A 328 2.29 -2.43 -41.15
C GLY A 328 2.85 -3.85 -40.91
N ARG A 329 2.89 -4.33 -39.66
CA ARG A 329 3.31 -5.68 -39.30
C ARG A 329 2.27 -6.41 -38.44
N GLN A 330 2.15 -7.72 -38.62
CA GLN A 330 1.25 -8.59 -37.87
C GLN A 330 2.03 -9.58 -37.01
N LEU A 331 1.47 -9.90 -35.85
CA LEU A 331 2.04 -10.88 -34.96
C LEU A 331 1.86 -12.29 -35.56
N ARG A 332 2.95 -13.06 -35.65
CA ARG A 332 2.93 -14.44 -36.14
C ARG A 332 2.07 -15.34 -35.25
N ALA A 333 1.73 -16.52 -35.77
CA ALA A 333 1.07 -17.57 -35.00
C ALA A 333 1.88 -18.04 -33.76
N ASP A 334 3.17 -17.72 -33.68
CA ASP A 334 4.00 -17.94 -32.49
C ASP A 334 3.74 -16.95 -31.35
N GLY A 335 2.94 -15.89 -31.60
CA GLY A 335 2.58 -14.86 -30.63
C GLY A 335 3.73 -13.94 -30.22
N LYS A 336 4.87 -13.99 -30.91
CA LYS A 336 6.13 -13.36 -30.47
C LYS A 336 6.88 -12.61 -31.57
N SER A 337 6.97 -13.20 -32.76
CA SER A 337 7.66 -12.60 -33.89
C SER A 337 6.72 -11.76 -34.74
N CYS A 338 7.23 -10.68 -35.28
CA CYS A 338 6.51 -9.78 -36.16
C CYS A 338 6.79 -10.17 -37.60
N ASP A 339 5.79 -10.76 -38.23
CA ASP A 339 5.76 -10.82 -39.68
C ASP A 339 5.42 -9.44 -40.22
N ARG A 340 5.94 -9.13 -41.41
CA ARG A 340 5.21 -8.14 -42.23
C ARG A 340 3.78 -8.61 -42.28
N CYS A 341 2.79 -7.73 -42.14
CA CYS A 341 1.46 -8.08 -42.62
C CYS A 341 1.71 -8.69 -43.99
N ARG A 342 1.32 -9.95 -44.22
CA ARG A 342 0.88 -10.22 -45.57
C ARG A 342 -0.28 -9.27 -45.69
N GLU A 343 -0.10 -8.12 -46.37
CA GLU A 343 -1.25 -7.29 -46.66
C GLU A 343 -2.32 -8.23 -47.17
N GLY A 344 -3.49 -8.19 -46.52
CA GLY A 344 -4.52 -9.20 -46.69
C GLY A 344 -4.62 -9.54 -48.16
N HIS A 345 -4.53 -10.82 -48.46
CA HIS A 345 -4.81 -11.36 -49.77
C HIS A 345 -6.24 -10.93 -50.12
N VAL A 346 -6.45 -9.77 -50.75
CA VAL A 346 -7.80 -9.27 -51.08
C VAL A 346 -7.96 -9.15 -52.58
N ASP A 347 -9.05 -9.71 -53.07
CA ASP A 347 -9.51 -9.48 -54.43
C ASP A 347 -10.49 -8.29 -54.38
N LEU A 348 -10.05 -7.13 -54.86
CA LEU A 348 -10.82 -5.89 -54.88
C LEU A 348 -11.32 -5.62 -56.29
N VAL A 349 -12.64 -5.59 -56.48
CA VAL A 349 -13.26 -5.18 -57.75
C VAL A 349 -13.92 -3.82 -57.57
N LEU A 350 -13.47 -2.86 -58.38
CA LEU A 350 -13.99 -1.50 -58.44
C LEU A 350 -15.05 -1.40 -59.53
N LEU A 351 -16.30 -1.11 -59.16
CA LEU A 351 -17.39 -0.82 -60.08
C LEU A 351 -17.55 0.69 -60.23
N VAL A 352 -17.23 1.23 -61.40
CA VAL A 352 -17.25 2.67 -61.67
C VAL A 352 -18.39 3.02 -62.63
N ASP A 353 -19.29 3.89 -62.18
CA ASP A 353 -20.37 4.43 -63.00
C ASP A 353 -19.83 5.45 -64.02
N GLY A 354 -19.87 5.06 -65.29
CA GLY A 354 -19.52 5.89 -66.46
C GLY A 354 -20.75 6.44 -67.19
N SER A 355 -21.91 6.46 -66.54
CA SER A 355 -23.16 6.97 -67.11
C SER A 355 -23.17 8.48 -67.26
N LYS A 356 -24.05 8.99 -68.13
CA LYS A 356 -24.21 10.42 -68.44
C LYS A 356 -24.56 11.26 -67.20
N SER A 357 -25.21 10.69 -66.18
CA SER A 357 -25.68 11.41 -65.00
C SER A 357 -24.53 11.80 -64.06
N VAL A 358 -23.46 11.00 -64.03
CA VAL A 358 -22.23 11.29 -63.26
C VAL A 358 -21.53 12.56 -63.77
N ARG A 359 -21.50 12.79 -65.10
CA ARG A 359 -20.78 13.89 -65.80
C ARG A 359 -19.24 13.70 -65.85
N PRO A 360 -18.57 14.21 -66.90
CA PRO A 360 -17.12 14.05 -67.07
C PRO A 360 -16.28 14.58 -65.90
N GLN A 361 -16.68 15.70 -65.29
CA GLN A 361 -15.93 16.30 -64.18
C GLN A 361 -15.89 15.38 -62.96
N ASN A 362 -17.03 14.76 -62.61
CA ASN A 362 -17.10 13.83 -61.49
C ASN A 362 -16.41 12.51 -61.81
N PHE A 363 -16.47 12.06 -63.07
CA PHE A 363 -15.77 10.86 -63.49
C PHE A 363 -14.25 10.96 -63.32
N GLU A 364 -13.65 12.10 -63.67
CA GLU A 364 -12.24 12.37 -63.40
C GLU A 364 -11.91 12.41 -61.91
N LEU A 365 -12.86 12.86 -61.07
CA LEU A 365 -12.70 12.79 -59.62
C LEU A 365 -12.73 11.35 -59.10
N VAL A 366 -13.61 10.50 -59.64
CA VAL A 366 -13.62 9.06 -59.30
C VAL A 366 -12.30 8.40 -59.67
N LYS A 367 -11.73 8.69 -60.85
CA LYS A 367 -10.40 8.17 -61.26
C LYS A 367 -9.30 8.57 -60.29
N ARG A 368 -9.29 9.82 -59.83
CA ARG A 368 -8.33 10.28 -58.80
C ARG A 368 -8.51 9.56 -57.49
N PHE A 369 -9.76 9.31 -57.08
CA PHE A 369 -10.03 8.62 -55.83
C PHE A 369 -9.67 7.14 -55.88
N VAL A 370 -9.94 6.47 -57.00
CA VAL A 370 -9.44 5.11 -57.22
C VAL A 370 -7.91 5.08 -57.10
N ASN A 371 -7.20 6.07 -57.66
CA ASN A 371 -5.75 6.14 -57.48
C ASN A 371 -5.32 6.36 -56.03
N GLN A 372 -6.05 7.17 -55.27
CA GLN A 372 -5.79 7.33 -53.83
C GLN A 372 -6.01 6.02 -53.08
N ILE A 373 -7.08 5.27 -53.35
CA ILE A 373 -7.28 3.93 -52.78
C ILE A 373 -6.09 3.03 -53.09
N VAL A 374 -5.65 3.01 -54.35
CA VAL A 374 -4.51 2.19 -54.80
C VAL A 374 -3.21 2.58 -54.09
N ASP A 375 -3.02 3.85 -53.72
CA ASP A 375 -1.84 4.30 -52.95
C ASP A 375 -1.80 3.71 -51.53
N PHE A 376 -2.95 3.33 -50.96
CA PHE A 376 -3.05 2.75 -49.62
C PHE A 376 -3.03 1.22 -49.60
N LEU A 377 -3.08 0.57 -50.76
CA LEU A 377 -3.10 -0.89 -50.88
C LEU A 377 -1.73 -1.41 -51.30
N ASP A 378 -1.29 -2.53 -50.73
CA ASP A 378 -0.18 -3.30 -51.32
C ASP A 378 -0.72 -4.09 -52.49
N VAL A 379 -0.55 -3.50 -53.67
CA VAL A 379 -0.87 -4.13 -54.94
C VAL A 379 0.31 -4.97 -55.38
N SER A 380 0.14 -6.30 -55.30
CA SER A 380 1.09 -7.30 -55.74
C SER A 380 0.36 -8.59 -56.14
N PRO A 381 0.98 -9.48 -56.95
CA PRO A 381 0.38 -10.77 -57.30
C PRO A 381 0.06 -11.63 -56.08
N GLU A 382 0.89 -11.49 -55.04
CA GLU A 382 0.76 -12.11 -53.74
C GLU A 382 -0.09 -11.27 -52.76
N GLY A 383 -0.22 -9.95 -52.90
CA GLY A 383 -1.02 -9.10 -52.00
C GLY A 383 -2.44 -8.85 -52.50
N THR A 384 -2.77 -7.57 -52.72
CA THR A 384 -4.07 -7.12 -53.24
C THR A 384 -4.11 -7.21 -54.76
N ARG A 385 -5.11 -7.92 -55.30
CA ARG A 385 -5.41 -7.94 -56.73
C ARG A 385 -6.56 -6.99 -56.99
N ILE A 386 -6.38 -6.07 -57.93
CA ILE A 386 -7.39 -5.05 -58.26
C ILE A 386 -7.94 -5.30 -59.67
N GLY A 387 -9.26 -5.36 -59.78
CA GLY A 387 -10.00 -5.36 -61.03
C GLY A 387 -10.84 -4.10 -61.13
N LEU A 388 -11.03 -3.58 -62.34
CA LEU A 388 -11.86 -2.40 -62.58
C LEU A 388 -12.87 -2.69 -63.67
N VAL A 389 -14.13 -2.41 -63.35
CA VAL A 389 -15.28 -2.58 -64.22
C VAL A 389 -15.99 -1.24 -64.32
N GLN A 390 -16.13 -0.74 -65.54
CA GLN A 390 -16.93 0.45 -65.81
C GLN A 390 -18.30 0.03 -66.33
N PHE A 391 -19.37 0.70 -65.87
CA PHE A 391 -20.72 0.41 -66.33
C PHE A 391 -21.47 1.67 -66.79
N SER A 392 -22.39 1.47 -67.71
CA SER A 392 -23.38 2.46 -68.16
C SER A 392 -24.65 1.71 -68.63
N SER A 393 -25.08 1.85 -69.90
CA SER A 393 -26.06 0.94 -70.52
C SER A 393 -25.49 -0.45 -70.84
N ARG A 394 -24.16 -0.60 -70.71
CA ARG A 394 -23.43 -1.87 -70.85
C ARG A 394 -22.31 -1.91 -69.80
N VAL A 395 -21.85 -3.11 -69.48
CA VAL A 395 -20.73 -3.32 -68.56
C VAL A 395 -19.46 -3.64 -69.37
N ARG A 396 -18.34 -3.02 -69.01
CA ARG A 396 -17.01 -3.27 -69.60
C ARG A 396 -16.01 -3.51 -68.49
N THR A 397 -15.37 -4.66 -68.49
CA THR A 397 -14.16 -4.89 -67.68
C THR A 397 -13.01 -4.12 -68.33
N GLU A 398 -12.54 -3.05 -67.68
CA GLU A 398 -11.37 -2.29 -68.14
C GLU A 398 -10.09 -3.12 -67.93
N PHE A 399 -10.01 -3.80 -66.78
CA PHE A 399 -9.02 -4.83 -66.53
C PHE A 399 -9.48 -5.84 -65.47
N PRO A 400 -9.18 -7.14 -65.65
CA PRO A 400 -9.48 -8.18 -64.67
C PRO A 400 -8.50 -8.17 -63.50
N LEU A 401 -8.82 -8.95 -62.45
CA LEU A 401 -7.94 -9.15 -61.30
C LEU A 401 -6.61 -9.77 -61.75
N GLY A 402 -5.51 -9.35 -61.14
CA GLY A 402 -4.18 -9.90 -61.41
C GLY A 402 -3.56 -9.52 -62.77
N ARG A 403 -4.21 -8.66 -63.58
CA ARG A 403 -3.60 -8.13 -64.82
C ARG A 403 -2.36 -7.29 -64.54
N TYR A 404 -2.43 -6.47 -63.50
CA TYR A 404 -1.36 -5.56 -63.09
C TYR A 404 -0.84 -6.00 -61.73
N GLY A 405 0.48 -6.02 -61.58
CA GLY A 405 1.15 -6.53 -60.39
C GLY A 405 1.69 -5.43 -59.48
N THR A 406 1.51 -4.16 -59.84
CA THR A 406 1.99 -3.03 -59.03
C THR A 406 0.98 -1.88 -59.00
N ALA A 407 1.00 -1.11 -57.90
CA ALA A 407 0.15 0.06 -57.74
C ALA A 407 0.37 1.10 -58.87
N ALA A 408 1.61 1.26 -59.35
CA ALA A 408 1.93 2.18 -60.44
C ALA A 408 1.23 1.81 -61.74
N GLU A 409 1.21 0.53 -62.10
CA GLU A 409 0.54 0.03 -63.30
C GLU A 409 -0.99 0.19 -63.21
N VAL A 410 -1.57 -0.15 -62.07
CA VAL A 410 -3.02 0.02 -61.84
C VAL A 410 -3.39 1.50 -61.97
N LYS A 411 -2.64 2.42 -61.37
CA LYS A 411 -2.92 3.86 -61.46
C LYS A 411 -2.86 4.39 -62.89
N GLN A 412 -1.89 3.95 -63.69
CA GLN A 412 -1.82 4.32 -65.10
C GLN A 412 -3.00 3.77 -65.90
N ALA A 413 -3.39 2.52 -65.64
CA ALA A 413 -4.54 1.91 -66.29
C ALA A 413 -5.86 2.63 -65.94
N VAL A 414 -6.03 3.04 -64.68
CA VAL A 414 -7.18 3.84 -64.21
C VAL A 414 -7.24 5.18 -64.92
N LEU A 415 -6.12 5.90 -65.03
CA LEU A 415 -6.05 7.20 -65.72
C LEU A 415 -6.39 7.09 -67.21
N ALA A 416 -6.10 5.95 -67.84
CA ALA A 416 -6.38 5.70 -69.25
C ALA A 416 -7.85 5.31 -69.54
N VAL A 417 -8.70 5.10 -68.52
CA VAL A 417 -10.11 4.74 -68.73
C VAL A 417 -10.88 5.89 -69.39
N GLU A 418 -11.56 5.56 -70.48
CA GLU A 418 -12.44 6.44 -71.23
C GLU A 418 -13.89 6.37 -70.74
N TYR A 419 -14.52 7.54 -70.61
CA TYR A 419 -15.90 7.72 -70.13
C TYR A 419 -16.95 7.27 -71.17
N MET A 420 -18.05 6.63 -70.74
CA MET A 420 -19.02 5.98 -71.65
C MET A 420 -20.24 6.82 -72.06
N GLU A 421 -20.72 7.72 -71.20
CA GLU A 421 -21.82 8.68 -71.48
C GLU A 421 -23.20 8.09 -71.84
N ARG A 422 -23.55 6.90 -71.33
CA ARG A 422 -24.87 6.26 -71.58
C ARG A 422 -25.76 6.19 -70.33
N GLY A 423 -26.74 5.27 -70.28
CA GLY A 423 -27.62 5.06 -69.13
C GLY A 423 -26.90 4.44 -67.93
N THR A 424 -27.64 4.09 -66.88
CA THR A 424 -27.09 3.63 -65.58
C THR A 424 -27.71 2.27 -65.23
N MET A 425 -26.99 1.17 -65.48
CA MET A 425 -27.44 -0.20 -65.19
C MET A 425 -26.57 -0.81 -64.07
N THR A 426 -26.79 -0.37 -62.83
CA THR A 426 -26.04 -0.80 -61.66
C THR A 426 -26.32 -2.26 -61.31
N GLY A 427 -27.57 -2.74 -61.48
CA GLY A 427 -27.93 -4.13 -61.23
C GLY A 427 -27.17 -5.10 -62.16
N LEU A 428 -27.07 -4.74 -63.45
CA LEU A 428 -26.25 -5.46 -64.42
C LEU A 428 -24.76 -5.46 -64.07
N ALA A 429 -24.25 -4.35 -63.53
CA ALA A 429 -22.86 -4.24 -63.09
C ALA A 429 -22.56 -5.17 -61.90
N LEU A 430 -23.45 -5.20 -60.91
CA LEU A 430 -23.36 -6.11 -59.76
C LEU A 430 -23.41 -7.58 -60.20
N ARG A 431 -24.32 -7.91 -61.12
CA ARG A 431 -24.37 -9.25 -61.74
C ARG A 431 -23.05 -9.63 -62.38
N HIS A 432 -22.49 -8.74 -63.21
CA HIS A 432 -21.22 -8.99 -63.90
C HIS A 432 -20.07 -9.19 -62.91
N MET A 433 -20.04 -8.42 -61.82
CA MET A 433 -19.05 -8.56 -60.77
C MET A 433 -19.10 -9.94 -60.10
N VAL A 434 -20.31 -10.37 -59.69
CA VAL A 434 -20.52 -11.65 -58.98
C VAL A 434 -20.26 -12.84 -59.90
N GLU A 435 -20.83 -12.85 -61.11
CA GLU A 435 -20.75 -14.00 -62.02
C GLU A 435 -19.42 -14.09 -62.78
N HIS A 436 -18.79 -12.94 -63.09
CA HIS A 436 -17.61 -12.90 -63.96
C HIS A 436 -16.38 -12.34 -63.27
N SER A 437 -16.42 -11.13 -62.69
CA SER A 437 -15.20 -10.48 -62.18
C SER A 437 -14.53 -11.22 -61.03
N PHE A 438 -15.29 -11.89 -60.16
CA PHE A 438 -14.78 -12.75 -59.09
C PHE A 438 -14.59 -14.22 -59.48
N SER A 439 -14.58 -14.53 -60.78
CA SER A 439 -14.25 -15.87 -61.28
C SER A 439 -12.73 -16.07 -61.36
N GLU A 440 -12.28 -17.31 -61.20
CA GLU A 440 -10.85 -17.66 -61.35
C GLU A 440 -10.33 -17.34 -62.75
N ALA A 441 -11.19 -17.44 -63.77
CA ALA A 441 -10.88 -17.06 -65.15
C ALA A 441 -10.60 -15.55 -65.31
N GLN A 442 -11.06 -14.72 -64.38
CA GLN A 442 -10.77 -13.29 -64.31
C GLN A 442 -9.72 -12.95 -63.26
N GLY A 443 -8.96 -13.94 -62.77
CA GLY A 443 -7.81 -13.75 -61.88
C GLY A 443 -8.14 -13.69 -60.39
N ALA A 444 -9.42 -13.91 -60.02
CA ALA A 444 -9.79 -14.11 -58.63
C ALA A 444 -9.14 -15.38 -58.07
N ARG A 445 -8.80 -15.36 -56.79
CA ARG A 445 -8.21 -16.52 -56.12
C ARG A 445 -9.28 -17.57 -55.83
N PRO A 446 -8.89 -18.87 -55.87
CA PRO A 446 -9.75 -19.98 -55.50
C PRO A 446 -10.40 -19.79 -54.12
N ARG A 447 -11.64 -20.26 -53.96
CA ARG A 447 -12.41 -20.03 -52.72
C ARG A 447 -11.84 -20.77 -51.50
N ASP A 448 -11.13 -21.88 -51.70
CA ASP A 448 -10.46 -22.67 -50.66
C ASP A 448 -9.32 -21.91 -49.98
N LEU A 449 -8.76 -20.89 -50.62
CA LEU A 449 -7.77 -20.00 -50.03
C LEU A 449 -8.37 -18.96 -49.06
N ASN A 450 -9.71 -18.91 -48.95
CA ASN A 450 -10.47 -18.02 -48.07
C ASN A 450 -10.04 -16.54 -48.15
N VAL A 451 -9.72 -16.09 -49.37
CA VAL A 451 -9.31 -14.72 -49.69
C VAL A 451 -10.52 -13.80 -49.64
N PRO A 452 -10.51 -12.73 -48.82
CA PRO A 452 -11.61 -11.76 -48.79
C PRO A 452 -11.84 -11.14 -50.17
N ARG A 453 -13.12 -11.04 -50.55
CA ARG A 453 -13.57 -10.41 -51.79
C ARG A 453 -14.30 -9.12 -51.45
N VAL A 454 -13.87 -8.02 -52.05
CA VAL A 454 -14.43 -6.70 -51.78
C VAL A 454 -14.92 -6.05 -53.06
N GLY A 455 -16.19 -5.65 -53.08
CA GLY A 455 -16.78 -4.86 -54.14
C GLY A 455 -16.93 -3.40 -53.72
N LEU A 456 -16.33 -2.47 -54.45
CA LEU A 456 -16.48 -1.03 -54.20
C LEU A 456 -17.17 -0.34 -55.37
N VAL A 457 -18.37 0.18 -55.12
CA VAL A 457 -19.24 0.75 -56.15
C VAL A 457 -19.25 2.27 -56.07
N PHE A 458 -18.94 2.94 -57.18
CA PHE A 458 -19.10 4.38 -57.37
C PHE A 458 -20.31 4.63 -58.25
N THR A 459 -21.32 5.33 -57.75
CA THR A 459 -22.53 5.67 -58.52
C THR A 459 -23.23 6.91 -58.00
N ASP A 460 -24.07 7.54 -58.82
CA ASP A 460 -25.01 8.58 -58.40
C ASP A 460 -26.41 8.01 -58.04
N GLY A 461 -26.51 6.70 -57.84
CA GLY A 461 -27.65 6.03 -57.18
C GLY A 461 -28.98 6.20 -57.89
N ARG A 462 -29.02 6.24 -59.23
CA ARG A 462 -30.28 6.26 -59.99
C ARG A 462 -30.28 5.16 -61.03
N SER A 463 -30.22 3.91 -60.58
CA SER A 463 -30.20 2.79 -61.50
C SER A 463 -31.50 2.70 -62.32
N GLN A 464 -31.39 2.24 -63.57
CA GLN A 464 -32.52 2.03 -64.49
C GLN A 464 -33.00 0.57 -64.48
N ASP A 465 -32.36 -0.28 -63.70
CA ASP A 465 -32.65 -1.69 -63.46
C ASP A 465 -32.71 -2.01 -61.96
N ASP A 466 -33.19 -3.21 -61.63
CA ASP A 466 -33.30 -3.66 -60.24
C ASP A 466 -31.93 -4.02 -59.66
N ILE A 467 -31.55 -3.33 -58.58
CA ILE A 467 -30.29 -3.54 -57.85
C ILE A 467 -30.42 -4.56 -56.71
N SER A 468 -31.63 -4.75 -56.17
CA SER A 468 -31.82 -5.45 -54.89
C SER A 468 -31.41 -6.92 -54.97
N LEU A 469 -31.75 -7.60 -56.07
CA LEU A 469 -31.42 -9.01 -56.29
C LEU A 469 -29.91 -9.28 -56.28
N TRP A 470 -29.15 -8.50 -57.05
CA TRP A 470 -27.72 -8.74 -57.22
C TRP A 470 -26.87 -8.16 -56.08
N ALA A 471 -27.34 -7.11 -55.41
CA ALA A 471 -26.75 -6.64 -54.17
C ALA A 471 -26.88 -7.68 -53.04
N ALA A 472 -28.07 -8.27 -52.87
CA ALA A 472 -28.28 -9.35 -51.92
C ALA A 472 -27.41 -10.58 -52.27
N ARG A 473 -27.36 -10.96 -53.55
CA ARG A 473 -26.54 -12.10 -53.98
C ARG A 473 -25.05 -11.87 -53.74
N ALA A 474 -24.53 -10.67 -53.98
CA ALA A 474 -23.13 -10.35 -53.71
C ALA A 474 -22.79 -10.55 -52.22
N LYS A 475 -23.67 -10.07 -51.33
CA LYS A 475 -23.53 -10.23 -49.87
C LYS A 475 -23.62 -11.70 -49.44
N GLU A 476 -24.56 -12.46 -49.98
CA GLU A 476 -24.69 -13.91 -49.71
C GLU A 476 -23.46 -14.72 -50.16
N GLU A 477 -22.79 -14.30 -51.24
CA GLU A 477 -21.58 -14.94 -51.77
C GLU A 477 -20.30 -14.59 -50.97
N GLY A 478 -20.45 -13.83 -49.87
CA GLY A 478 -19.38 -13.41 -48.97
C GLY A 478 -18.56 -12.23 -49.48
N ILE A 479 -19.11 -11.44 -50.41
CA ILE A 479 -18.44 -10.24 -50.92
C ILE A 479 -18.81 -9.06 -50.00
N VAL A 480 -17.80 -8.42 -49.42
CA VAL A 480 -18.00 -7.19 -48.64
C VAL A 480 -18.23 -6.04 -49.61
N MET A 481 -19.40 -5.42 -49.52
CA MET A 481 -19.85 -4.38 -50.44
C MET A 481 -19.74 -3.00 -49.83
N TYR A 482 -19.05 -2.10 -50.52
CA TYR A 482 -18.99 -0.67 -50.22
C TYR A 482 -19.65 0.12 -51.33
N ALA A 483 -20.36 1.19 -50.97
CA ALA A 483 -21.04 2.06 -51.91
C ALA A 483 -20.66 3.52 -51.67
N VAL A 484 -20.19 4.20 -52.72
CA VAL A 484 -19.78 5.60 -52.71
C VAL A 484 -20.69 6.39 -53.63
N GLY A 485 -21.43 7.32 -53.02
CA GLY A 485 -22.28 8.26 -53.71
C GLY A 485 -21.47 9.39 -54.35
N VAL A 486 -21.62 9.56 -55.67
CA VAL A 486 -20.98 10.64 -56.43
C VAL A 486 -22.03 11.66 -56.87
N GLY A 487 -21.86 12.94 -56.50
CA GLY A 487 -22.77 14.00 -56.92
C GLY A 487 -24.15 13.91 -56.25
N LYS A 488 -25.24 13.82 -57.03
CA LYS A 488 -26.62 13.78 -56.50
C LYS A 488 -27.09 12.34 -56.20
N ALA A 489 -26.28 11.62 -55.43
CA ALA A 489 -26.53 10.21 -55.16
C ALA A 489 -27.80 9.97 -54.34
N VAL A 490 -28.51 8.87 -54.60
CA VAL A 490 -29.65 8.43 -53.78
C VAL A 490 -29.15 7.47 -52.70
N GLU A 491 -29.20 7.93 -51.46
CA GLU A 491 -28.67 7.19 -50.30
C GLU A 491 -29.30 5.80 -50.14
N GLU A 492 -30.60 5.68 -50.40
CA GLU A 492 -31.33 4.42 -50.28
C GLU A 492 -30.77 3.33 -51.22
N GLU A 493 -30.44 3.68 -52.47
CA GLU A 493 -29.82 2.72 -53.41
C GLU A 493 -28.41 2.31 -52.94
N LEU A 494 -27.64 3.26 -52.40
CA LEU A 494 -26.29 2.96 -51.89
C LEU A 494 -26.34 2.04 -50.67
N ARG A 495 -27.28 2.27 -49.75
CA ARG A 495 -27.52 1.40 -48.58
C ARG A 495 -27.93 -0.01 -48.99
N GLN A 496 -28.73 -0.15 -50.05
CA GLN A 496 -29.09 -1.46 -50.57
C GLN A 496 -27.89 -2.24 -51.13
N ILE A 497 -26.96 -1.54 -51.79
CA ILE A 497 -25.74 -2.12 -52.35
C ILE A 497 -24.77 -2.52 -51.24
N ALA A 498 -24.57 -1.64 -50.26
CA ALA A 498 -23.58 -1.81 -49.21
C ALA A 498 -23.91 -2.98 -48.26
N SER A 499 -22.86 -3.48 -47.59
CA SER A 499 -22.97 -4.44 -46.49
C SER A 499 -23.34 -3.76 -45.17
N GLU A 500 -23.90 -4.53 -44.24
CA GLU A 500 -24.21 -4.03 -42.90
C GLU A 500 -22.96 -4.04 -42.01
N PRO A 501 -22.81 -3.08 -41.07
CA PRO A 501 -23.67 -1.92 -40.87
C PRO A 501 -23.45 -0.84 -41.95
N ALA A 502 -24.54 -0.26 -42.47
CA ALA A 502 -24.49 0.72 -43.55
C ALA A 502 -23.61 1.95 -43.23
N GLU A 503 -23.49 2.34 -41.97
CA GLU A 503 -22.69 3.50 -41.54
C GLU A 503 -21.18 3.31 -41.79
N LEU A 504 -20.72 2.07 -41.93
CA LEU A 504 -19.32 1.75 -42.22
C LEU A 504 -19.03 1.56 -43.71
N HIS A 505 -20.07 1.23 -44.48
CA HIS A 505 -19.93 0.76 -45.87
C HIS A 505 -20.52 1.72 -46.91
N VAL A 506 -21.28 2.74 -46.47
CA VAL A 506 -21.81 3.79 -47.34
C VAL A 506 -21.06 5.10 -47.08
N SER A 507 -20.56 5.72 -48.15
CA SER A 507 -20.01 7.07 -48.09
C SER A 507 -20.77 7.99 -49.03
N TYR A 508 -21.34 9.05 -48.48
CA TYR A 508 -21.94 10.14 -49.25
C TYR A 508 -21.01 11.35 -49.22
N SER A 509 -20.66 11.88 -50.39
CA SER A 509 -19.79 13.04 -50.45
C SER A 509 -20.12 13.95 -51.64
N PRO A 510 -20.47 15.22 -51.39
CA PRO A 510 -20.30 16.28 -52.37
C PRO A 510 -18.84 16.77 -52.44
N ASP A 511 -18.02 16.53 -51.40
CA ASP A 511 -16.64 17.02 -51.24
C ASP A 511 -15.71 16.01 -50.53
N PHE A 512 -14.57 15.73 -51.16
CA PHE A 512 -13.65 14.60 -50.93
C PHE A 512 -13.03 14.47 -49.52
N SER A 513 -13.37 15.33 -48.56
CA SER A 513 -12.86 15.30 -47.19
C SER A 513 -13.50 14.23 -46.30
N THR A 514 -14.72 13.76 -46.60
CA THR A 514 -15.42 12.71 -45.83
C THR A 514 -14.95 11.29 -46.16
N MET A 515 -14.05 11.15 -47.15
CA MET A 515 -13.73 9.88 -47.78
C MET A 515 -12.53 9.15 -47.15
N THR A 516 -11.80 9.81 -46.26
CA THR A 516 -10.78 9.22 -45.38
C THR A 516 -11.37 8.13 -44.48
N HIS A 517 -12.59 8.32 -43.96
CA HIS A 517 -13.26 7.32 -43.12
C HIS A 517 -13.56 6.02 -43.87
N LEU A 518 -13.91 6.09 -45.16
CA LEU A 518 -14.13 4.88 -45.96
C LEU A 518 -12.81 4.13 -46.21
N LEU A 519 -11.71 4.86 -46.42
CA LEU A 519 -10.38 4.26 -46.54
C LEU A 519 -9.94 3.58 -45.25
N GLU A 520 -10.21 4.18 -44.09
CA GLU A 520 -9.93 3.61 -42.78
C GLU A 520 -10.76 2.34 -42.53
N ASN A 521 -12.06 2.37 -42.84
CA ASN A 521 -12.95 1.20 -42.69
C ASN A 521 -12.58 0.07 -43.68
N LEU A 522 -12.24 0.42 -44.92
CA LEU A 522 -11.76 -0.52 -45.92
C LEU A 522 -10.46 -1.18 -45.44
N LYS A 523 -9.53 -0.40 -44.85
CA LYS A 523 -8.29 -0.93 -44.25
C LYS A 523 -8.58 -1.87 -43.07
N GLY A 524 -9.50 -1.51 -42.17
CA GLY A 524 -9.91 -2.35 -41.04
C GLY A 524 -10.60 -3.65 -41.46
N SER A 525 -11.22 -3.68 -42.63
CA SER A 525 -11.91 -4.88 -43.16
C SER A 525 -11.00 -5.79 -43.99
N ILE A 526 -9.93 -5.23 -44.58
CA ILE A 526 -8.86 -5.97 -45.27
C ILE A 526 -7.94 -6.68 -44.27
N CYS A 527 -7.86 -6.17 -43.03
CA CYS A 527 -7.12 -6.76 -41.93
C CYS A 527 -8.04 -6.91 -40.71
N PRO A 528 -8.90 -7.95 -40.65
CA PRO A 528 -9.66 -8.21 -39.44
C PRO A 528 -8.68 -8.51 -38.30
N GLU A 529 -8.69 -7.67 -37.27
CA GLU A 529 -8.14 -8.06 -35.97
C GLU A 529 -8.98 -9.24 -35.47
N GLU A 530 -8.57 -10.48 -35.78
CA GLU A 530 -9.15 -11.64 -35.12
C GLU A 530 -8.61 -11.73 -33.69
N GLY A 531 -9.29 -10.96 -32.84
CA GLY A 531 -9.19 -10.95 -31.40
C GLY A 531 -10.43 -10.39 -30.70
N ILE A 532 -11.44 -9.88 -31.42
CA ILE A 532 -12.73 -9.51 -30.81
C ILE A 532 -13.87 -9.99 -31.71
N SER A 533 -14.58 -10.98 -31.21
CA SER A 533 -15.87 -11.45 -31.71
C SER A 533 -16.81 -10.29 -32.00
N ALA A 534 -17.31 -10.22 -33.23
CA ALA A 534 -18.53 -9.52 -33.57
C ALA A 534 -19.67 -10.08 -32.72
N GLY A 535 -20.02 -9.34 -31.68
CA GLY A 535 -21.05 -9.66 -30.71
C GLY A 535 -21.05 -8.57 -29.65
N THR A 536 -21.76 -7.48 -29.94
CA THR A 536 -22.35 -6.53 -29.00
C THR A 536 -21.77 -6.56 -27.58
N GLU A 537 -20.73 -5.78 -27.27
CA GLU A 537 -20.54 -5.29 -25.91
C GLU A 537 -19.76 -3.96 -25.89
N LEU A 538 -20.46 -2.96 -25.37
CA LEU A 538 -20.03 -1.69 -24.79
C LEU A 538 -18.58 -1.24 -25.04
N ARG A 539 -18.47 -0.10 -25.74
CA ARG A 539 -17.41 0.89 -25.45
C ARG A 539 -17.30 1.05 -23.92
N SER A 540 -16.07 0.99 -23.41
CA SER A 540 -15.77 0.94 -21.98
C SER A 540 -16.62 1.93 -21.15
N PRO A 541 -17.22 1.50 -20.02
CA PRO A 541 -18.04 2.38 -19.15
C PRO A 541 -17.27 3.58 -18.55
N CYS A 542 -15.93 3.58 -18.63
CA CYS A 542 -15.10 4.57 -17.94
C CYS A 542 -14.83 5.84 -18.74
N GLU A 543 -15.00 5.85 -20.08
CA GLU A 543 -14.90 7.10 -20.85
C GLU A 543 -16.21 7.93 -20.81
N CYS A 544 -17.32 7.31 -20.41
CA CYS A 544 -18.57 8.02 -20.18
C CYS A 544 -18.61 8.74 -18.82
N GLU A 545 -17.82 8.35 -17.83
CA GLU A 545 -17.91 8.92 -16.48
C GLU A 545 -17.49 10.40 -16.47
N SER A 546 -16.41 10.75 -17.20
CA SER A 546 -15.99 12.15 -17.38
C SER A 546 -16.97 12.99 -18.20
N LEU A 547 -17.71 12.36 -19.12
CA LEU A 547 -18.70 13.02 -19.99
C LEU A 547 -20.03 13.23 -19.26
N VAL A 548 -20.44 12.26 -18.42
CA VAL A 548 -21.61 12.33 -17.54
C VAL A 548 -21.36 13.33 -16.40
N GLU A 549 -20.16 13.35 -15.83
CA GLU A 549 -19.78 14.35 -14.82
C GLU A 549 -19.74 15.76 -15.42
N PHE A 550 -19.22 15.92 -16.64
CA PHE A 550 -19.25 17.19 -17.36
C PHE A 550 -20.68 17.63 -17.70
N GLN A 551 -21.54 16.73 -18.18
CA GLN A 551 -22.96 17.03 -18.45
C GLN A 551 -23.72 17.41 -17.17
N GLY A 552 -23.49 16.70 -16.06
CA GLY A 552 -24.10 17.00 -14.76
C GLY A 552 -23.74 18.40 -14.26
N ARG A 553 -22.45 18.73 -14.25
CA ARG A 553 -21.97 20.07 -13.87
C ARG A 553 -22.51 21.18 -14.79
N THR A 554 -22.67 20.88 -16.08
CA THR A 554 -23.20 21.85 -17.06
C THR A 554 -24.70 22.10 -16.87
N LEU A 555 -25.47 21.05 -16.56
CA LEU A 555 -26.90 21.14 -16.26
C LEU A 555 -27.17 21.91 -14.96
N GLU A 556 -26.41 21.63 -13.90
CA GLU A 556 -26.50 22.38 -12.62
C GLU A 556 -26.18 23.87 -12.81
N ALA A 557 -25.15 24.17 -13.60
CA ALA A 557 -24.80 25.56 -13.93
C ALA A 557 -25.89 26.26 -14.75
N LEU A 558 -26.53 25.55 -15.69
CA LEU A 558 -27.66 26.07 -16.48
C LEU A 558 -28.89 26.34 -15.60
N GLU A 559 -29.25 25.43 -14.70
CA GLU A 559 -30.35 25.65 -13.75
C GLU A 559 -30.10 26.87 -12.87
N SER A 560 -28.88 27.01 -12.32
CA SER A 560 -28.50 28.18 -11.53
C SER A 560 -28.63 29.48 -12.33
N LEU A 561 -28.22 29.48 -13.61
CA LEU A 561 -28.32 30.67 -14.47
C LEU A 561 -29.79 31.03 -14.74
N THR A 562 -30.65 30.04 -14.97
CA THR A 562 -32.09 30.27 -15.20
C THR A 562 -32.80 30.82 -13.98
N GLN A 563 -32.45 30.35 -12.77
CA GLN A 563 -32.99 30.90 -11.52
C GLN A 563 -32.56 32.36 -11.31
N ASN A 564 -31.28 32.68 -11.57
CA ASN A 564 -30.78 34.05 -11.47
C ASN A 564 -31.48 34.98 -12.48
N LEU A 565 -31.73 34.51 -13.71
CA LEU A 565 -32.48 35.27 -14.71
C LEU A 565 -33.94 35.52 -14.30
N ALA A 566 -34.61 34.52 -13.73
CA ALA A 566 -35.96 34.66 -13.19
C ALA A 566 -36.01 35.71 -12.07
N GLN A 567 -35.04 35.68 -11.16
CA GLN A 567 -34.96 36.62 -10.05
C GLN A 567 -34.66 38.06 -10.49
N LEU A 568 -33.86 38.23 -11.55
CA LEU A 568 -33.60 39.53 -12.16
C LEU A 568 -34.81 40.08 -12.91
N THR A 569 -35.59 39.23 -13.56
CA THR A 569 -36.83 39.65 -14.24
C THR A 569 -37.89 40.10 -13.26
N GLU A 570 -38.07 39.39 -12.14
CA GLU A 570 -38.99 39.80 -11.07
C GLU A 570 -38.58 41.16 -10.46
N ARG A 571 -37.27 41.38 -10.24
CA ARG A 571 -36.75 42.66 -9.76
C ARG A 571 -36.95 43.80 -10.74
N LEU A 572 -36.82 43.53 -12.04
CA LEU A 572 -37.10 44.51 -13.09
C LEU A 572 -38.58 44.90 -13.11
N GLU A 573 -39.48 43.92 -12.98
CA GLU A 573 -40.92 44.16 -12.93
C GLU A 573 -41.34 44.96 -11.69
N ASP A 574 -40.75 44.68 -10.52
CA ASP A 574 -40.96 45.47 -9.30
C ASP A 574 -40.46 46.92 -9.46
N LEU A 575 -39.28 47.11 -10.07
CA LEU A 575 -38.76 48.45 -10.37
C LEU A 575 -39.62 49.21 -11.39
N GLU A 576 -40.12 48.54 -12.42
CA GLU A 576 -41.05 49.13 -13.40
C GLU A 576 -42.36 49.55 -12.73
N ASN A 577 -42.92 48.72 -11.85
CA ASN A 577 -44.12 49.06 -11.08
C ASN A 577 -43.90 50.22 -10.11
N GLN A 578 -42.73 50.30 -9.47
CA GLN A 578 -42.37 51.44 -8.62
C GLN A 578 -42.20 52.74 -9.43
N LEU A 579 -41.64 52.66 -10.64
CA LEU A 579 -41.52 53.81 -11.55
C LEU A 579 -42.88 54.24 -12.12
N ALA A 580 -43.79 53.31 -12.38
CA ALA A 580 -45.15 53.61 -12.85
C ALA A 580 -46.01 54.32 -11.79
N ASN A 581 -45.81 54.00 -10.50
CA ASN A 581 -46.51 54.64 -9.38
C ASN A 581 -45.96 56.03 -8.98
N HIS A 582 -44.85 56.47 -9.59
CA HIS A 582 -44.22 57.77 -9.34
C HIS A 582 -44.40 58.80 -10.47
N LYS A 583 -45.28 58.54 -11.44
CA LYS A 583 -45.83 59.52 -12.39
C LYS A 583 -47.27 59.85 -12.02
#